data_AF-A0A960QFZ7-F1
#
_entry.id   AF-A0A960QFZ7-F1
#
_cell.length_a   1.000
_cell.length_b   1.000
_cell.length_c   1.000
_cell.angle_alpha   90.00
_cell.angle_beta   90.00
_cell.angle_gamma   90.00
#
_symmetry.space_group_name_H-M   'P 1'
#
loop_
_entity.id
_entity.type
_entity.pdbx_description
1 polymer ?
#
loop_
_entity_poly.entity_id
_entity_poly.type
_entity_poly.pdbx_seq_one_letter_code
_entity_poly.pdbx_strand_id
1 'polypeptide(L)'
;MEKPTKKAAAKSSSPTKNAAKKTSPKPAATKSAAKKSPASDWTVEKVLAEMKKMGTAQNVKIYKRHGMPEPVFGVSFANLGQLQKQIKTNHELAKALWATKNADARNLAVKIADPAQFTEKELDAMVKDQNWYGSCDMLSGLIGKTKFAQKKAEEWIDSKSEWISRTGWNLIGGLAFDPKSDFSDAYFEKHLKRIEKEIHSEKNYTRHAMNMTVICIGARNEKLRKLAEAAAKRIGKVDVDHGETDCKTPDVIPYIAKIWARKK
;
A
#
# COMPACT_ATOMS: atom_id res chain seq x y z
N MET A 1 81.82 -25.75 -3.83
CA MET A 1 81.93 -26.41 -5.14
C MET A 1 80.62 -26.14 -5.88
N GLU A 2 80.58 -25.00 -6.56
CA GLU A 2 80.71 -24.89 -8.03
C GLU A 2 79.36 -25.09 -8.76
N LYS A 3 78.68 -23.95 -8.99
CA LYS A 3 78.09 -23.58 -10.30
C LYS A 3 79.24 -23.58 -11.34
N PRO A 4 79.03 -23.59 -12.70
CA PRO A 4 78.08 -22.65 -13.34
C PRO A 4 77.60 -22.93 -14.79
N THR A 5 76.61 -22.15 -15.28
CA THR A 5 76.68 -21.19 -16.43
C THR A 5 75.77 -21.65 -17.60
N LYS A 6 75.12 -20.81 -18.42
CA LYS A 6 75.09 -19.34 -18.65
C LYS A 6 73.84 -19.01 -19.52
N LYS A 7 73.13 -17.89 -19.24
CA LYS A 7 73.07 -16.60 -20.01
C LYS A 7 72.36 -16.72 -21.37
N ALA A 8 71.57 -15.77 -21.88
CA ALA A 8 71.55 -14.29 -21.82
C ALA A 8 70.19 -13.83 -22.42
N ALA A 9 69.73 -12.57 -22.46
CA ALA A 9 70.19 -11.25 -22.03
C ALA A 9 68.96 -10.33 -21.96
N ALA A 10 69.08 -9.29 -21.13
CA ALA A 10 68.18 -8.15 -21.01
C ALA A 10 68.33 -7.15 -22.17
N LYS A 11 67.33 -6.28 -22.35
CA LYS A 11 67.55 -4.81 -22.39
C LYS A 11 66.25 -4.03 -22.17
N SER A 12 66.38 -3.00 -21.34
CA SER A 12 65.41 -1.99 -20.94
C SER A 12 65.35 -0.82 -21.93
N SER A 13 64.19 -0.15 -22.00
CA SER A 13 64.11 1.32 -22.09
C SER A 13 62.69 1.84 -21.81
N SER A 14 62.58 2.67 -20.78
CA SER A 14 61.47 3.60 -20.51
C SER A 14 61.73 4.93 -21.28
N PRO A 15 60.95 6.02 -21.09
CA PRO A 15 59.50 6.21 -21.18
C PRO A 15 59.15 7.36 -22.17
N THR A 16 57.97 7.35 -22.78
CA THR A 16 57.43 8.54 -23.47
C THR A 16 56.10 8.97 -22.85
N LYS A 17 56.14 10.17 -22.25
CA LYS A 17 55.00 10.95 -21.78
C LYS A 17 53.99 11.11 -22.91
N ASN A 18 52.70 10.91 -22.63
CA ASN A 18 51.70 11.80 -23.21
C ASN A 18 50.49 12.01 -22.31
N ALA A 19 50.37 13.29 -21.94
CA ALA A 19 49.19 14.08 -21.61
C ALA A 19 47.95 13.40 -21.01
N ALA A 20 47.67 13.82 -19.77
CA ALA A 20 46.40 13.76 -19.11
C ALA A 20 45.23 14.21 -20.00
N LYS A 21 44.16 13.41 -20.02
CA LYS A 21 42.81 13.92 -20.28
C LYS A 21 41.89 13.42 -19.17
N LYS A 22 41.69 14.29 -18.18
CA LYS A 22 40.64 14.18 -17.17
C LYS A 22 39.30 14.01 -17.91
N THR A 23 38.71 12.83 -17.86
CA THR A 23 37.31 12.64 -18.19
C THR A 23 36.51 12.79 -16.90
N SER A 24 36.10 14.02 -16.64
CA SER A 24 35.12 14.34 -15.61
C SER A 24 33.85 13.50 -15.81
N PRO A 25 33.22 12.99 -14.73
CA PRO A 25 31.94 12.30 -14.86
C PRO A 25 30.88 13.30 -15.33
N LYS A 26 30.26 13.00 -16.48
CA LYS A 26 29.10 13.74 -16.99
C LYS A 26 27.93 13.49 -16.05
N PRO A 27 27.29 14.52 -15.45
CA PRO A 27 26.09 14.31 -14.67
C PRO A 27 24.99 13.82 -15.62
N ALA A 28 24.48 12.61 -15.40
CA ALA A 28 23.26 12.15 -16.03
C ALA A 28 22.13 13.07 -15.56
N ALA A 29 21.62 13.86 -16.51
CA ALA A 29 20.66 14.91 -16.28
C ALA A 29 19.39 14.38 -15.60
N THR A 30 19.14 14.88 -14.40
CA THR A 30 17.82 14.96 -13.79
C THR A 30 16.90 15.77 -14.69
N LYS A 31 16.01 15.08 -15.42
CA LYS A 31 14.79 15.68 -15.97
C LYS A 31 13.64 14.67 -15.93
N SER A 32 13.02 14.54 -14.77
CA SER A 32 11.58 14.27 -14.71
C SER A 32 10.93 15.55 -14.19
N ALA A 33 10.74 16.50 -15.10
CA ALA A 33 9.86 17.63 -14.83
C ALA A 33 8.43 17.06 -14.83
N ALA A 34 7.82 17.00 -13.65
CA ALA A 34 6.41 16.72 -13.52
C ALA A 34 5.64 17.70 -14.42
N LYS A 35 5.02 17.19 -15.49
CA LYS A 35 4.06 17.96 -16.29
C LYS A 35 2.96 18.43 -15.34
N LYS A 36 2.99 19.70 -14.94
CA LYS A 36 1.84 20.36 -14.32
C LYS A 36 0.68 20.20 -15.30
N SER A 37 -0.31 19.38 -14.91
CA SER A 37 -1.58 19.32 -15.62
C SER A 37 -2.22 20.71 -15.58
N PRO A 38 -2.99 21.12 -16.60
CA PRO A 38 -3.68 22.41 -16.58
C PRO A 38 -4.51 22.53 -15.30
N ALA A 39 -4.58 23.74 -14.74
CA ALA A 39 -5.34 24.00 -13.52
C ALA A 39 -6.76 23.47 -13.69
N SER A 40 -7.10 22.47 -12.87
CA SER A 40 -8.35 21.74 -12.93
C SER A 40 -9.49 22.64 -12.45
N ASP A 41 -10.54 22.85 -13.25
CA ASP A 41 -11.79 23.57 -12.88
C ASP A 41 -12.64 22.85 -11.81
N TRP A 42 -12.03 21.96 -11.05
CA TRP A 42 -12.66 21.22 -9.96
C TRP A 42 -12.31 21.89 -8.64
N THR A 43 -13.32 22.51 -8.02
CA THR A 43 -13.26 23.00 -6.65
C THR A 43 -13.94 22.01 -5.70
N VAL A 44 -13.73 22.17 -4.39
CA VAL A 44 -14.39 21.35 -3.37
C VAL A 44 -15.90 21.47 -3.50
N GLU A 45 -16.42 22.68 -3.67
CA GLU A 45 -17.86 22.97 -3.76
C GLU A 45 -18.49 22.26 -4.95
N LYS A 46 -17.82 22.30 -6.11
CA LYS A 46 -18.28 21.62 -7.32
C LYS A 46 -18.29 20.10 -7.14
N VAL A 47 -17.24 19.52 -6.55
CA VAL A 47 -17.18 18.08 -6.27
C VAL A 47 -18.29 17.66 -5.29
N LEU A 48 -18.47 18.38 -4.19
CA LEU A 48 -19.51 18.07 -3.20
C LEU A 48 -20.92 18.23 -3.79
N ALA A 49 -21.15 19.23 -4.64
CA ALA A 49 -22.42 19.41 -5.33
C ALA A 49 -22.74 18.23 -6.28
N GLU A 50 -21.76 17.77 -7.05
CA GLU A 50 -21.92 16.61 -7.92
C GLU A 50 -22.13 15.32 -7.11
N MET A 51 -21.36 15.11 -6.04
CA MET A 51 -21.55 13.98 -5.13
C MET A 51 -22.94 13.95 -4.51
N LYS A 52 -23.47 15.11 -4.09
CA LYS A 52 -24.82 15.20 -3.53
C LYS A 52 -25.90 14.80 -4.55
N LYS A 53 -25.71 15.09 -5.84
CA LYS A 53 -26.62 14.64 -6.92
C LYS A 53 -26.49 13.14 -7.20
N MET A 54 -25.29 12.59 -7.10
CA MET A 54 -24.98 11.18 -7.36
C MET A 54 -25.32 10.25 -6.18
N GLY A 55 -25.47 10.81 -4.98
CA GLY A 55 -25.76 10.09 -3.75
C GLY A 55 -27.22 9.62 -3.67
N THR A 56 -27.45 8.48 -3.02
CA THR A 56 -28.81 7.95 -2.81
C THR A 56 -29.05 7.56 -1.36
N ALA A 57 -30.29 7.74 -0.89
CA ALA A 57 -30.68 7.33 0.47
C ALA A 57 -30.50 5.83 0.71
N GLN A 58 -30.68 5.01 -0.33
CA GLN A 58 -30.44 3.57 -0.25
C GLN A 58 -28.96 3.25 -0.01
N ASN A 59 -28.04 3.92 -0.71
CA ASN A 59 -26.61 3.75 -0.45
C ASN A 59 -26.22 4.24 0.94
N VAL A 60 -26.76 5.37 1.41
CA VAL A 60 -26.55 5.83 2.79
C VAL A 60 -26.98 4.75 3.80
N LYS A 61 -28.15 4.14 3.61
CA LYS A 61 -28.63 3.05 4.48
C LYS A 61 -27.68 1.85 4.48
N ILE A 62 -27.20 1.43 3.31
CA ILE A 62 -26.23 0.34 3.17
C ILE A 62 -24.91 0.71 3.88
N TYR A 63 -24.36 1.89 3.61
CA TYR A 63 -23.10 2.35 4.20
C TYR A 63 -23.17 2.46 5.72
N LYS A 64 -24.31 2.88 6.27
CA LYS A 64 -24.56 2.88 7.73
C LYS A 64 -24.52 1.47 8.33
N ARG A 65 -25.12 0.46 7.69
CA ARG A 65 -25.02 -0.94 8.15
C ARG A 65 -23.58 -1.45 8.16
N HIS A 66 -22.77 -0.94 7.25
CA HIS A 66 -21.33 -1.21 7.21
C HIS A 66 -20.51 -0.31 8.15
N GLY A 67 -21.11 0.59 8.92
CA GLY A 67 -20.41 1.45 9.88
C GLY A 67 -19.71 2.68 9.29
N MET A 68 -20.06 3.10 8.07
CA MET A 68 -19.48 4.31 7.47
C MET A 68 -19.95 5.57 8.24
N PRO A 69 -19.03 6.50 8.59
CA PRO A 69 -19.38 7.69 9.38
C PRO A 69 -20.17 8.73 8.57
N GLU A 70 -20.93 9.55 9.29
CA GLU A 70 -21.52 10.79 8.77
C GLU A 70 -20.50 11.96 8.84
N PRO A 71 -20.58 12.98 7.97
CA PRO A 71 -21.58 13.14 6.92
C PRO A 71 -21.30 12.25 5.70
N VAL A 72 -22.34 11.65 5.11
CA VAL A 72 -22.26 10.82 3.90
C VAL A 72 -23.41 11.14 2.94
N PHE A 73 -23.12 11.26 1.65
CA PHE A 73 -24.12 11.46 0.60
C PHE A 73 -24.63 10.13 0.01
N GLY A 74 -23.85 9.06 0.11
CA GLY A 74 -24.19 7.73 -0.41
C GLY A 74 -23.79 7.57 -1.87
N VAL A 75 -22.58 8.04 -2.23
CA VAL A 75 -22.08 7.96 -3.62
C VAL A 75 -21.51 6.57 -3.88
N SER A 76 -21.98 5.91 -4.93
CA SER A 76 -21.45 4.59 -5.29
C SER A 76 -19.95 4.66 -5.65
N PHE A 77 -19.20 3.59 -5.36
CA PHE A 77 -17.78 3.51 -5.78
C PHE A 77 -17.59 3.60 -7.30
N ALA A 78 -18.61 3.22 -8.09
CA ALA A 78 -18.61 3.41 -9.53
C ALA A 78 -18.63 4.90 -9.90
N ASN A 79 -19.52 5.69 -9.26
CA ASN A 79 -19.60 7.14 -9.46
C ASN A 79 -18.34 7.85 -8.95
N LEU A 80 -17.77 7.41 -7.82
CA LEU A 80 -16.45 7.89 -7.36
C LEU A 80 -15.36 7.62 -8.41
N GLY A 81 -15.42 6.47 -9.09
CA GLY A 81 -14.53 6.13 -10.20
C GLY A 81 -14.73 7.02 -11.43
N GLN A 82 -15.95 7.48 -11.71
CA GLN A 82 -16.21 8.45 -12.78
C GLN A 82 -15.59 9.81 -12.45
N LEU A 83 -15.83 10.32 -11.23
CA LEU A 83 -15.22 11.58 -10.77
C LEU A 83 -13.69 11.49 -10.77
N GLN A 84 -13.11 10.38 -10.31
CA GLN A 84 -11.67 10.16 -10.35
C GLN A 84 -11.12 10.25 -11.79
N LYS A 85 -11.80 9.69 -12.79
CA LYS A 85 -11.36 9.75 -14.20
C LYS A 85 -11.39 11.17 -14.77
N GLN A 86 -12.38 11.96 -14.36
CA GLN A 86 -12.53 13.36 -14.79
C GLN A 86 -11.50 14.27 -14.12
N ILE A 87 -11.33 14.15 -12.80
CA ILE A 87 -10.43 14.98 -11.98
C ILE A 87 -8.97 14.59 -12.19
N LYS A 88 -8.70 13.28 -12.34
CA LYS A 88 -7.35 12.68 -12.34
C LYS A 88 -6.62 12.98 -11.03
N THR A 89 -5.28 12.98 -11.05
CA THR A 89 -4.48 13.30 -9.86
C THR A 89 -4.53 14.80 -9.57
N ASN A 90 -5.01 15.17 -8.38
CA ASN A 90 -5.01 16.53 -7.87
C ASN A 90 -4.83 16.50 -6.34
N HIS A 91 -3.58 16.68 -5.88
CA HIS A 91 -3.21 16.54 -4.46
C HIS A 91 -3.80 17.64 -3.57
N GLU A 92 -3.82 18.90 -4.03
CA GLU A 92 -4.40 19.99 -3.26
C GLU A 92 -5.92 19.82 -3.08
N LEU A 93 -6.63 19.43 -4.15
CA LEU A 93 -8.05 19.09 -4.04
C LEU A 93 -8.26 17.88 -3.14
N ALA A 94 -7.39 16.86 -3.18
CA ALA A 94 -7.49 15.72 -2.27
C ALA A 94 -7.41 16.15 -0.80
N LYS A 95 -6.45 17.01 -0.45
CA LYS A 95 -6.30 17.54 0.92
C LYS A 95 -7.53 18.33 1.35
N ALA A 96 -8.05 19.17 0.47
CA ALA A 96 -9.24 19.98 0.74
C ALA A 96 -10.50 19.09 0.91
N LEU A 97 -10.68 18.08 0.05
CA LEU A 97 -11.77 17.09 0.18
C LEU A 97 -11.66 16.28 1.47
N TRP A 98 -10.45 15.87 1.86
CA TRP A 98 -10.23 15.14 3.12
C TRP A 98 -10.67 15.94 4.34
N ALA A 99 -10.39 17.26 4.33
CA ALA A 99 -10.73 18.18 5.40
C ALA A 99 -12.25 18.37 5.59
N THR A 100 -13.07 18.09 4.57
CA THR A 100 -14.54 18.17 4.67
C THR A 100 -15.16 17.18 5.65
N LYS A 101 -14.40 16.15 6.05
CA LYS A 101 -14.84 15.01 6.88
C LYS A 101 -15.97 14.16 6.26
N ASN A 102 -16.52 14.54 5.11
CA ASN A 102 -17.52 13.75 4.40
C ASN A 102 -16.90 12.43 3.90
N ALA A 103 -17.59 11.31 4.18
CA ALA A 103 -17.03 9.98 3.97
C ALA A 103 -16.84 9.64 2.48
N ASP A 104 -17.77 10.06 1.61
CA ASP A 104 -17.63 9.93 0.15
C ASP A 104 -16.50 10.81 -0.39
N ALA A 105 -16.40 12.05 0.11
CA ALA A 105 -15.36 13.00 -0.29
C ALA A 105 -13.96 12.51 0.10
N ARG A 106 -13.80 11.94 1.30
CA ARG A 106 -12.55 11.31 1.75
C ARG A 106 -12.18 10.11 0.91
N ASN A 107 -13.14 9.29 0.51
CA ASN A 107 -12.89 8.18 -0.41
C ASN A 107 -12.38 8.68 -1.77
N LEU A 108 -12.96 9.75 -2.32
CA LEU A 108 -12.44 10.36 -3.54
C LEU A 108 -11.05 10.98 -3.33
N ALA A 109 -10.82 11.64 -2.20
CA ALA A 109 -9.53 12.25 -1.87
C ALA A 109 -8.38 11.23 -1.98
N VAL A 110 -8.55 10.05 -1.40
CA VAL A 110 -7.55 8.96 -1.49
C VAL A 110 -7.30 8.52 -2.94
N LYS A 111 -8.33 8.58 -3.80
CA LYS A 111 -8.25 8.19 -5.21
C LYS A 111 -7.55 9.19 -6.12
N ILE A 112 -7.59 10.48 -5.77
CA ILE A 112 -7.02 11.57 -6.58
C ILE A 112 -5.74 12.16 -5.98
N ALA A 113 -5.34 11.76 -4.78
CA ALA A 113 -4.12 12.24 -4.16
C ALA A 113 -2.86 11.72 -4.90
N ASP A 114 -1.84 12.58 -4.97
CA ASP A 114 -0.51 12.16 -5.38
C ASP A 114 0.25 11.54 -4.19
N PRO A 115 0.59 10.24 -4.21
CA PRO A 115 1.31 9.59 -3.11
C PRO A 115 2.72 10.16 -2.89
N ALA A 116 3.36 10.74 -3.92
CA ALA A 116 4.72 11.27 -3.81
C ALA A 116 4.81 12.57 -2.99
N GLN A 117 3.69 13.27 -2.81
CA GLN A 117 3.63 14.58 -2.15
C GLN A 117 3.33 14.51 -0.65
N PHE A 118 2.90 13.35 -0.15
CA PHE A 118 2.63 13.21 1.29
C PHE A 118 3.90 13.29 2.12
N THR A 119 3.74 13.83 3.33
CA THR A 119 4.70 13.73 4.44
C THR A 119 4.25 12.67 5.44
N GLU A 120 5.18 12.15 6.25
CA GLU A 120 4.83 11.20 7.33
C GLU A 120 3.76 11.77 8.28
N LYS A 121 3.89 13.06 8.64
CA LYS A 121 2.96 13.75 9.55
C LYS A 121 1.55 13.81 8.98
N GLU A 122 1.40 14.02 7.67
CA GLU A 122 0.09 14.00 7.02
C GLU A 122 -0.52 12.60 7.05
N LEU A 123 0.27 11.56 6.75
CA LEU A 123 -0.19 10.17 6.82
C LEU A 123 -0.63 9.78 8.24
N ASP A 124 0.13 10.20 9.25
CA ASP A 124 -0.20 9.97 10.66
C ASP A 124 -1.47 10.72 11.08
N ALA A 125 -1.72 11.92 10.54
CA ALA A 125 -2.97 12.63 10.77
C ALA A 125 -4.16 11.93 10.09
N MET A 126 -3.98 11.46 8.85
CA MET A 126 -5.02 10.76 8.10
C MET A 126 -5.39 9.40 8.71
N VAL A 127 -4.41 8.64 9.24
CA VAL A 127 -4.71 7.35 9.87
C VAL A 127 -5.46 7.53 11.21
N LYS A 128 -5.20 8.62 11.94
CA LYS A 128 -5.94 8.96 13.18
C LYS A 128 -7.39 9.37 12.92
N ASP A 129 -7.67 9.85 11.72
CA ASP A 129 -9.02 10.19 11.25
C ASP A 129 -9.89 8.94 10.92
N GLN A 130 -9.32 7.73 10.95
CA GLN A 130 -10.01 6.49 10.59
C GLN A 130 -10.89 5.96 11.72
N ASN A 131 -12.10 5.54 11.35
CA ASN A 131 -13.06 4.90 12.24
C ASN A 131 -13.95 3.86 11.53
N TRP A 132 -13.59 3.50 10.29
CA TRP A 132 -14.34 2.56 9.46
C TRP A 132 -13.38 1.69 8.64
N TYR A 133 -13.71 0.41 8.51
CA TYR A 133 -12.82 -0.56 7.89
C TYR A 133 -12.57 -0.26 6.41
N GLY A 134 -13.58 0.22 5.67
CA GLY A 134 -13.46 0.51 4.24
C GLY A 134 -12.54 1.69 3.92
N SER A 135 -12.52 2.70 4.78
CA SER A 135 -11.60 3.83 4.63
C SER A 135 -10.17 3.45 5.01
N CYS A 136 -9.98 2.53 5.96
CA CYS A 136 -8.66 1.94 6.24
C CYS A 136 -8.12 1.18 5.00
N ASP A 137 -8.97 0.39 4.34
CA ASP A 137 -8.58 -0.37 3.14
C ASP A 137 -8.16 0.59 2.01
N MET A 138 -8.95 1.64 1.77
CA MET A 138 -8.64 2.68 0.79
C MET A 138 -7.33 3.43 1.12
N LEU A 139 -7.20 3.90 2.36
CA LEU A 139 -6.02 4.66 2.81
C LEU A 139 -4.75 3.82 2.73
N SER A 140 -4.80 2.55 3.13
CA SER A 140 -3.67 1.63 2.99
C SER A 140 -3.22 1.47 1.53
N GLY A 141 -4.16 1.40 0.58
CA GLY A 141 -3.85 1.35 -0.85
C GLY A 141 -3.18 2.61 -1.41
N LEU A 142 -3.45 3.79 -0.83
CA LEU A 142 -2.71 5.02 -1.15
C LEU A 142 -1.31 5.00 -0.52
N ILE A 143 -1.24 4.67 0.76
CA ILE A 143 0.02 4.72 1.53
C ILE A 143 1.03 3.70 1.02
N GLY A 144 0.57 2.53 0.55
CA GLY A 144 1.40 1.52 -0.09
C GLY A 144 2.17 2.02 -1.33
N LYS A 145 1.73 3.14 -1.93
CA LYS A 145 2.39 3.79 -3.08
C LYS A 145 3.35 4.92 -2.67
N THR A 146 3.46 5.20 -1.38
CA THR A 146 4.36 6.22 -0.85
C THR A 146 5.71 5.60 -0.49
N LYS A 147 6.76 6.42 -0.39
CA LYS A 147 8.07 5.99 0.12
C LYS A 147 8.07 5.62 1.61
N PHE A 148 6.97 5.84 2.32
CA PHE A 148 6.84 5.59 3.76
C PHE A 148 6.12 4.28 4.08
N ALA A 149 5.65 3.54 3.07
CA ALA A 149 4.80 2.36 3.22
C ALA A 149 5.32 1.37 4.26
N GLN A 150 6.59 0.95 4.16
CA GLN A 150 7.19 -0.01 5.10
C GLN A 150 7.27 0.53 6.51
N LYS A 151 7.81 1.75 6.68
CA LYS A 151 7.98 2.37 7.99
C LYS A 151 6.64 2.49 8.71
N LYS A 152 5.61 2.95 7.99
CA LYS A 152 4.26 3.11 8.55
C LYS A 152 3.56 1.78 8.78
N ALA A 153 3.77 0.78 7.95
CA ALA A 153 3.27 -0.57 8.21
C ALA A 153 3.81 -1.12 9.55
N GLU A 154 5.13 -1.10 9.74
CA GLU A 154 5.78 -1.61 10.97
C GLU A 154 5.39 -0.79 12.21
N GLU A 155 5.32 0.54 12.10
CA GLU A 155 4.87 1.40 13.20
C GLU A 155 3.41 1.12 13.60
N TRP A 156 2.53 0.97 12.61
CA TRP A 156 1.10 0.95 12.86
C TRP A 156 0.57 -0.40 13.33
N ILE A 157 1.18 -1.53 12.93
CA ILE A 157 0.78 -2.84 13.45
C ILE A 157 0.93 -2.95 14.97
N ASP A 158 1.82 -2.18 15.58
CA ASP A 158 2.05 -2.13 17.04
C ASP A 158 1.09 -1.16 17.77
N SER A 159 0.23 -0.45 17.03
CA SER A 159 -0.70 0.49 17.63
C SER A 159 -1.79 -0.20 18.43
N LYS A 160 -2.08 0.31 19.63
CA LYS A 160 -3.24 -0.09 20.42
C LYS A 160 -4.56 0.34 19.78
N SER A 161 -4.56 1.26 18.82
CA SER A 161 -5.78 1.65 18.11
C SER A 161 -6.13 0.61 17.05
N GLU A 162 -7.36 0.12 17.07
CA GLU A 162 -7.85 -0.89 16.12
C GLU A 162 -7.70 -0.41 14.67
N TRP A 163 -8.10 0.82 14.38
CA TRP A 163 -8.09 1.37 13.03
C TRP A 163 -6.68 1.62 12.49
N ILE A 164 -5.76 2.03 13.37
CA ILE A 164 -4.35 2.21 13.00
C ILE A 164 -3.70 0.84 12.76
N SER A 165 -3.86 -0.10 13.69
CA SER A 165 -3.33 -1.47 13.55
C SER A 165 -3.89 -2.19 12.33
N ARG A 166 -5.21 -2.11 12.09
CA ARG A 166 -5.84 -2.60 10.87
C ARG A 166 -5.19 -2.02 9.61
N THR A 167 -4.98 -0.70 9.57
CA THR A 167 -4.35 -0.04 8.42
C THR A 167 -2.91 -0.52 8.21
N GLY A 168 -2.15 -0.72 9.30
CA GLY A 168 -0.81 -1.31 9.27
C GLY A 168 -0.80 -2.72 8.67
N TRP A 169 -1.68 -3.61 9.12
CA TRP A 169 -1.77 -4.97 8.57
C TRP A 169 -2.21 -4.96 7.10
N ASN A 170 -3.19 -4.16 6.74
CA ASN A 170 -3.60 -3.99 5.34
C ASN A 170 -2.46 -3.50 4.45
N LEU A 171 -1.58 -2.62 4.96
CA LEU A 171 -0.39 -2.19 4.22
C LEU A 171 0.54 -3.36 3.94
N ILE A 172 0.81 -4.21 4.93
CA ILE A 172 1.65 -5.40 4.75
C ILE A 172 1.03 -6.35 3.72
N GLY A 173 -0.28 -6.60 3.81
CA GLY A 173 -1.01 -7.39 2.82
C GLY A 173 -0.92 -6.80 1.42
N GLY A 174 -1.14 -5.49 1.28
CA GLY A 174 -1.02 -4.78 -0.01
C GLY A 174 0.38 -4.88 -0.61
N LEU A 175 1.43 -4.69 0.20
CA LEU A 175 2.82 -4.86 -0.22
C LEU A 175 3.12 -6.30 -0.65
N ALA A 176 2.57 -7.31 0.04
CA ALA A 176 2.73 -8.70 -0.35
C ALA A 176 2.07 -9.01 -1.70
N PHE A 177 0.87 -8.46 -1.91
CA PHE A 177 0.05 -8.71 -3.10
C PHE A 177 0.53 -7.95 -4.34
N ASP A 178 1.23 -6.82 -4.17
CA ASP A 178 1.76 -6.03 -5.29
C ASP A 178 2.92 -6.77 -5.98
N PRO A 179 2.78 -7.15 -7.27
CA PRO A 179 3.85 -7.80 -8.02
C PRO A 179 5.08 -6.91 -8.24
N LYS A 180 4.95 -5.59 -8.04
CA LYS A 180 6.06 -4.63 -8.15
C LYS A 180 6.80 -4.42 -6.83
N SER A 181 6.31 -4.99 -5.74
CA SER A 181 6.97 -4.89 -4.44
C SER A 181 8.29 -5.66 -4.43
N ASP A 182 9.36 -4.97 -4.03
CA ASP A 182 10.73 -5.48 -3.88
C ASP A 182 11.04 -6.05 -2.49
N PHE A 183 10.03 -6.17 -1.61
CA PHE A 183 10.19 -6.78 -0.29
C PHE A 183 10.54 -8.26 -0.40
N SER A 184 11.49 -8.69 0.44
CA SER A 184 11.94 -10.08 0.51
C SER A 184 10.86 -10.99 1.09
N ASP A 185 10.89 -12.27 0.71
CA ASP A 185 9.99 -13.26 1.31
C ASP A 185 10.16 -13.33 2.84
N ALA A 186 11.40 -13.16 3.34
CA ALA A 186 11.70 -13.15 4.77
C ALA A 186 10.94 -12.05 5.54
N TYR A 187 10.71 -10.88 4.92
CA TYR A 187 9.90 -9.82 5.50
C TYR A 187 8.47 -10.32 5.75
N PHE A 188 7.85 -10.99 4.78
CA PHE A 188 6.49 -11.51 4.92
C PHE A 188 6.41 -12.73 5.84
N GLU A 189 7.45 -13.59 5.86
CA GLU A 189 7.54 -14.73 6.77
C GLU A 189 7.55 -14.30 8.25
N LYS A 190 8.26 -13.21 8.59
CA LYS A 190 8.25 -12.61 9.94
C LYS A 190 6.82 -12.26 10.36
N HIS A 191 6.09 -11.57 9.49
CA HIS A 191 4.72 -11.13 9.77
C HIS A 191 3.74 -12.28 9.83
N LEU A 192 3.91 -13.31 9.00
CA LEU A 192 3.10 -14.51 9.06
C LEU A 192 3.23 -15.23 10.42
N LYS A 193 4.47 -15.36 10.94
CA LYS A 193 4.72 -15.95 12.27
C LYS A 193 4.09 -15.13 13.40
N ARG A 194 4.06 -13.80 13.27
CA ARG A 194 3.40 -12.92 14.23
C ARG A 194 1.89 -13.11 14.19
N ILE A 195 1.31 -13.11 12.98
CA ILE A 195 -0.13 -13.31 12.78
C ILE A 195 -0.59 -14.63 13.43
N GLU A 196 0.16 -15.71 13.19
CA GLU A 196 -0.15 -17.02 13.76
C GLU A 196 -0.27 -17.02 15.29
N LYS A 197 0.52 -16.20 15.98
CA LYS A 197 0.56 -16.11 17.45
C LYS A 197 -0.53 -15.21 18.02
N GLU A 198 -0.87 -14.13 17.32
CA GLU A 198 -1.58 -12.99 17.91
C GLU A 198 -3.02 -12.82 17.38
N ILE A 199 -3.36 -13.37 16.21
CA ILE A 199 -4.61 -13.06 15.50
C ILE A 199 -5.89 -13.23 16.35
N HIS A 200 -5.94 -14.27 17.21
CA HIS A 200 -7.12 -14.54 18.03
C HIS A 200 -7.27 -13.62 19.24
N SER A 201 -6.18 -13.02 19.73
CA SER A 201 -6.24 -12.03 20.81
C SER A 201 -6.43 -10.60 20.32
N GLU A 202 -6.34 -10.38 19.00
CA GLU A 202 -6.47 -9.06 18.41
C GLU A 202 -7.91 -8.58 18.31
N LYS A 203 -8.07 -7.26 18.16
CA LYS A 203 -9.37 -6.60 18.00
C LYS A 203 -10.06 -7.03 16.71
N ASN A 204 -11.38 -6.91 16.67
CA ASN A 204 -12.24 -7.47 15.63
C ASN A 204 -11.77 -7.20 14.19
N TYR A 205 -11.61 -5.93 13.82
CA TYR A 205 -11.20 -5.54 12.48
C TYR A 205 -9.69 -5.59 12.26
N THR A 206 -8.87 -5.54 13.32
CA THR A 206 -7.43 -5.87 13.23
C THR A 206 -7.23 -7.33 12.85
N ARG A 207 -7.92 -8.24 13.55
CA ARG A 207 -7.96 -9.69 13.27
C ARG A 207 -8.40 -9.97 11.84
N HIS A 208 -9.42 -9.27 11.35
CA HIS A 208 -9.82 -9.37 9.94
C HIS A 208 -8.69 -8.98 8.98
N ALA A 209 -7.99 -7.85 9.22
CA ALA A 209 -6.88 -7.43 8.38
C ALA A 209 -5.69 -8.40 8.43
N MET A 210 -5.43 -9.01 9.59
CA MET A 210 -4.44 -10.07 9.72
C MET A 210 -4.82 -11.29 8.89
N ASN A 211 -6.08 -11.75 8.93
CA ASN A 211 -6.57 -12.84 8.09
C ASN A 211 -6.38 -12.56 6.59
N MET A 212 -6.75 -11.34 6.16
CA MET A 212 -6.53 -10.89 4.79
C MET A 212 -5.04 -10.80 4.42
N THR A 213 -4.18 -10.41 5.37
CA THR A 213 -2.74 -10.35 5.18
C THR A 213 -2.16 -11.75 4.90
N VAL A 214 -2.63 -12.79 5.60
CA VAL A 214 -2.23 -14.18 5.30
C VAL A 214 -2.60 -14.56 3.87
N ILE A 215 -3.82 -14.23 3.43
CA ILE A 215 -4.27 -14.48 2.05
C ILE A 215 -3.36 -13.76 1.04
N CYS A 216 -3.08 -12.48 1.26
CA CYS A 216 -2.23 -11.69 0.37
C CYS A 216 -0.79 -12.23 0.30
N ILE A 217 -0.21 -12.63 1.44
CA ILE A 217 1.11 -13.28 1.50
C ILE A 217 1.08 -14.58 0.70
N GLY A 218 0.07 -15.42 0.90
CA GLY A 218 -0.08 -16.68 0.19
C GLY A 218 -0.37 -16.54 -1.32
N ALA A 219 -0.84 -15.37 -1.75
CA ALA A 219 -1.05 -15.06 -3.16
C ALA A 219 0.24 -14.61 -3.88
N ARG A 220 1.31 -14.25 -3.15
CA ARG A 220 2.51 -13.63 -3.73
C ARG A 220 3.28 -14.58 -4.64
N ASN A 221 3.76 -15.69 -4.11
CA ASN A 221 4.56 -16.70 -4.81
C ASN A 221 4.37 -18.10 -4.18
N GLU A 222 4.90 -19.15 -4.82
CA GLU A 222 4.66 -20.54 -4.38
C GLU A 222 5.24 -20.85 -2.99
N LYS A 223 6.38 -20.25 -2.64
CA LYS A 223 7.01 -20.44 -1.34
C LYS A 223 6.10 -19.91 -0.23
N LEU A 224 5.69 -18.64 -0.36
CA LEU A 224 4.82 -17.99 0.61
C LEU A 224 3.41 -18.57 0.63
N ARG A 225 2.93 -19.12 -0.50
CA ARG A 225 1.69 -19.90 -0.54
C ARG A 225 1.74 -21.07 0.45
N LYS A 226 2.76 -21.93 0.37
CA LYS A 226 2.91 -23.09 1.26
C LYS A 226 2.98 -22.66 2.73
N LEU A 227 3.72 -21.59 3.02
CA LEU A 227 3.85 -21.06 4.37
C LEU A 227 2.52 -20.50 4.89
N ALA A 228 1.81 -19.70 4.09
CA ALA A 228 0.51 -19.13 4.44
C ALA A 228 -0.56 -20.21 4.66
N GLU A 229 -0.62 -21.24 3.82
CA GLU A 229 -1.52 -22.38 4.00
C GLU A 229 -1.20 -23.16 5.29
N ALA A 230 0.09 -23.35 5.61
CA ALA A 230 0.49 -24.01 6.85
C ALA A 230 0.14 -23.17 8.10
N ALA A 231 0.37 -21.85 8.05
CA ALA A 231 -0.03 -20.93 9.12
C ALA A 231 -1.56 -20.90 9.28
N ALA A 232 -2.31 -20.87 8.18
CA ALA A 232 -3.78 -20.91 8.21
C ALA A 232 -4.33 -22.15 8.91
N LYS A 233 -3.70 -23.32 8.71
CA LYS A 233 -4.08 -24.55 9.43
C LYS A 233 -3.88 -24.44 10.95
N ARG A 234 -2.80 -23.78 11.38
CA ARG A 234 -2.49 -23.57 12.81
C ARG A 234 -3.36 -22.48 13.43
N ILE A 235 -3.67 -21.42 12.67
CA ILE A 235 -4.61 -20.37 13.06
C ILE A 235 -6.02 -20.95 13.22
N GLY A 236 -6.48 -21.76 12.27
CA GLY A 236 -7.85 -22.26 12.28
C GLY A 236 -8.87 -21.18 11.91
N LYS A 237 -10.11 -21.34 12.41
CA LYS A 237 -11.23 -20.45 12.07
C LYS A 237 -11.03 -19.06 12.67
N VAL A 238 -11.17 -18.02 11.84
CA VAL A 238 -11.08 -16.62 12.28
C VAL A 238 -12.48 -15.99 12.29
N ASP A 239 -13.01 -15.77 13.49
CA ASP A 239 -14.32 -15.14 13.68
C ASP A 239 -14.20 -13.61 13.78
N VAL A 240 -14.96 -12.90 12.92
CA VAL A 240 -15.04 -11.43 12.87
C VAL A 240 -16.51 -11.06 12.85
N ASP A 241 -16.89 -10.12 13.71
CA ASP A 241 -18.18 -9.47 13.68
C ASP A 241 -18.24 -8.46 12.51
N HIS A 242 -19.13 -8.70 11.56
CA HIS A 242 -19.35 -7.83 10.40
C HIS A 242 -20.55 -6.89 10.58
N GLY A 243 -21.09 -6.78 11.79
CA GLY A 243 -22.28 -6.00 12.09
C GLY A 243 -23.53 -6.54 11.40
N GLU A 244 -24.47 -5.65 11.08
CA GLU A 244 -25.75 -5.99 10.43
C GLU A 244 -25.59 -6.22 8.92
N THR A 245 -24.68 -7.12 8.55
CA THR A 245 -24.35 -7.40 7.15
C THR A 245 -24.24 -8.91 6.91
N ASP A 246 -24.42 -9.33 5.66
CA ASP A 246 -24.20 -10.72 5.26
C ASP A 246 -22.73 -11.04 4.96
N CYS A 247 -21.81 -10.13 5.29
CA CYS A 247 -20.38 -10.31 5.06
C CYS A 247 -19.83 -11.49 5.86
N LYS A 248 -18.87 -12.21 5.27
CA LYS A 248 -18.20 -13.38 5.88
C LYS A 248 -16.71 -13.18 5.84
N THR A 249 -16.04 -13.60 6.92
CA THR A 249 -14.59 -13.71 6.93
C THR A 249 -14.18 -14.84 5.98
N PRO A 250 -13.30 -14.58 5.00
CA PRO A 250 -12.89 -15.62 4.06
C PRO A 250 -11.99 -16.65 4.73
N ASP A 251 -12.26 -17.94 4.47
CA ASP A 251 -11.33 -19.02 4.78
C ASP A 251 -10.07 -18.87 3.92
N VAL A 252 -8.92 -18.80 4.59
CA VAL A 252 -7.64 -18.44 3.96
C VAL A 252 -7.26 -19.40 2.83
N ILE A 253 -7.29 -20.70 3.09
CA ILE A 253 -6.82 -21.73 2.14
C ILE A 253 -7.65 -21.74 0.84
N PRO A 254 -9.00 -21.89 0.86
CA PRO A 254 -9.78 -21.88 -0.37
C PRO A 254 -9.73 -20.53 -1.08
N TYR A 255 -9.58 -19.41 -0.34
CA TYR A 255 -9.45 -18.09 -0.96
C TYR A 255 -8.13 -17.94 -1.71
N ILE A 256 -7.01 -18.38 -1.12
CA ILE A 256 -5.71 -18.44 -1.81
C ILE A 256 -5.85 -19.31 -3.07
N ALA A 257 -6.42 -20.50 -2.97
CA ALA A 257 -6.61 -21.39 -4.12
C ALA A 257 -7.39 -20.71 -5.26
N LYS A 258 -8.45 -19.96 -4.94
CA LYS A 258 -9.24 -19.18 -5.91
C LYS A 258 -8.42 -18.08 -6.59
N ILE A 259 -7.53 -17.40 -5.87
CA ILE A 259 -6.63 -16.40 -6.45
C ILE A 259 -5.68 -17.07 -7.45
N TRP A 260 -5.05 -18.18 -7.07
CA TRP A 260 -4.11 -18.90 -7.92
C TRP A 260 -4.76 -19.50 -9.18
N ALA A 261 -6.02 -19.94 -9.09
CA ALA A 261 -6.77 -20.42 -10.25
C ALA A 261 -6.98 -19.35 -11.34
N ARG A 262 -6.96 -18.05 -10.97
CA ARG A 262 -7.13 -16.92 -11.89
C ARG A 262 -5.81 -16.38 -12.47
N LYS A 263 -4.66 -16.84 -11.95
CA LYS A 263 -3.33 -16.45 -12.42
C LYS A 263 -2.84 -17.31 -13.60
N LYS A 264 -3.52 -18.42 -13.85
CA LYS A 264 -3.33 -19.26 -15.05
C LYS A 264 -3.96 -18.58 -16.25
#